data_AF-A0A9X3URF0-F1
#
_entry.id   AF-A0A9X3URF0-F1
#
_cell.length_a   1.000
_cell.length_b   1.000
_cell.length_c   1.000
_cell.angle_alpha   90.00
_cell.angle_beta   90.00
_cell.angle_gamma   90.00
#
_symmetry.space_group_name_H-M   'P 1'
#
loop_
_entity.id
_entity.type
_entity.pdbx_description
1 polymer ?
#
loop_
_entity_poly.entity_id
_entity_poly.type
_entity_poly.pdbx_seq_one_letter_code
_entity_poly.pdbx_strand_id
1 'polypeptide(L)'
;MSGNNLKTHYSAKELLELSLNNLPNSVQAIIYQAKTKSWKSRKRLARGGGLEYEFSSFPQEIQAEILLKTQLANKVEDKTTTAQAQMSESAWNVYSSATLGQERRAERRFNAVLKVARLIENGEKLMSALDKVVAFYADIEDETAEKISKGSLKRWWYKVKTHPQGIWLPLLLDRTERDNSCRWADISDKAWAFFCADYLRKSKPKFSVCYYRLTLAAEENGWTIPSLSSLKRKFYNEFTEAEIALARGGEHELRELTAPQIRTVMDLEAYEIVNGDGYQHNVFVDWYEDGRPPIRPKTWFWQDVRTRRILSYCVDDSENGDQIRQATLRMIKQYG
;
A
#
# COMPACT_ATOMS: atom_id res chain seq x y z
N MET A 1 28.12 7.31 -7.44
CA MET A 1 29.16 7.92 -8.30
C MET A 1 28.79 7.64 -9.75
N SER A 2 27.99 8.51 -10.37
CA SER A 2 27.67 8.41 -11.79
C SER A 2 28.93 8.77 -12.58
N GLY A 3 29.51 7.80 -13.29
CA GLY A 3 30.66 8.03 -14.15
C GLY A 3 30.28 9.06 -15.21
N ASN A 4 30.87 10.24 -15.17
CA ASN A 4 30.87 11.15 -16.30
C ASN A 4 31.40 10.36 -17.50
N ASN A 5 30.54 10.07 -18.47
CA ASN A 5 30.88 9.34 -19.70
C ASN A 5 31.69 10.26 -20.65
N LEU A 6 32.66 10.98 -20.10
CA LEU A 6 33.53 11.90 -20.83
C LEU A 6 34.63 11.06 -21.47
N LYS A 7 34.56 10.91 -22.79
CA LYS A 7 35.60 10.20 -23.52
C LYS A 7 36.90 10.96 -23.41
N THR A 8 38.00 10.23 -23.23
CA THR A 8 39.34 10.82 -23.22
C THR A 8 39.79 11.26 -24.61
N HIS A 9 39.26 10.62 -25.66
CA HIS A 9 39.61 10.89 -27.06
C HIS A 9 38.36 10.94 -27.94
N TYR A 10 38.33 11.88 -28.90
CA TYR A 10 37.22 12.08 -29.83
C TYR A 10 37.72 12.02 -31.28
N SER A 11 36.96 11.35 -32.16
CA SER A 11 37.21 11.38 -33.60
C SER A 11 36.62 12.65 -34.24
N ALA A 12 37.17 13.06 -35.39
CA ALA A 12 36.63 14.21 -36.14
C ALA A 12 35.15 14.03 -36.56
N LYS A 13 34.69 12.79 -36.70
CA LYS A 13 33.29 12.48 -37.01
C LYS A 13 32.39 12.68 -35.79
N GLU A 14 32.81 12.22 -34.61
CA GLU A 14 32.08 12.43 -33.35
C GLU A 14 32.02 13.91 -32.99
N LEU A 15 33.11 14.67 -33.20
CA LEU A 15 33.13 16.12 -32.99
C LEU A 15 32.14 16.86 -33.92
N LEU A 16 31.99 16.39 -35.16
CA LEU A 16 31.01 16.93 -36.10
C LEU A 16 29.58 16.59 -35.67
N GLU A 17 29.33 15.36 -35.22
CA GLU A 17 28.03 14.91 -34.72
C GLU A 17 27.59 15.72 -33.48
N LEU A 18 28.53 16.17 -32.65
CA LEU A 18 28.25 17.07 -31.52
C LEU A 18 27.83 18.49 -31.94
N SER A 19 28.00 18.87 -33.22
CA SER A 19 27.57 20.15 -33.80
C SER A 19 28.00 21.36 -32.96
N LEU A 20 29.29 21.45 -32.62
CA LEU A 20 29.83 22.50 -31.77
C LEU A 20 29.94 23.84 -32.53
N ASN A 21 29.52 24.93 -31.91
CA ASN A 21 29.51 26.27 -32.50
C ASN A 21 30.92 26.77 -32.83
N ASN A 22 31.92 26.35 -32.05
CA ASN A 22 33.32 26.76 -32.20
C ASN A 22 34.15 25.82 -33.11
N LEU A 23 33.50 24.83 -33.75
CA LEU A 23 34.13 23.94 -34.72
C LEU A 23 33.58 24.15 -36.14
N PRO A 24 34.40 23.93 -37.17
CA PRO A 24 33.93 23.86 -38.55
C PRO A 24 32.92 22.73 -38.77
N ASN A 25 31.94 22.96 -39.64
CA ASN A 25 30.87 21.99 -39.98
C ASN A 25 31.30 20.91 -40.99
N SER A 26 32.59 20.60 -41.10
CA SER A 26 33.07 19.51 -41.96
C SER A 26 34.23 18.75 -41.34
N VAL A 27 34.25 17.42 -41.54
CA VAL A 27 35.30 16.53 -41.02
C VAL A 27 36.69 16.99 -41.48
N GLN A 28 36.82 17.42 -42.73
CA GLN A 28 38.09 17.89 -43.30
C GLN A 28 38.58 19.18 -42.63
N ALA A 29 37.70 20.13 -42.35
CA ALA A 29 38.07 21.38 -41.70
C ALA A 29 38.40 21.19 -40.21
N ILE A 30 37.74 20.23 -39.53
CA ILE A 30 38.11 19.82 -38.17
C ILE A 30 39.51 19.21 -38.12
N ILE A 31 39.86 18.34 -39.08
CA ILE A 31 41.21 17.76 -39.19
C ILE A 31 42.25 18.86 -39.47
N TYR A 32 41.92 19.82 -40.35
CA TYR A 32 42.80 20.96 -40.62
C TYR A 32 43.03 21.80 -39.36
N GLN A 33 41.97 22.10 -38.61
CA GLN A 33 42.05 22.85 -37.37
C GLN A 33 42.85 22.12 -36.28
N ALA A 34 42.69 20.80 -36.20
CA ALA A 34 43.47 19.97 -35.28
C ALA A 34 44.98 20.00 -35.61
N LYS A 35 45.32 20.05 -36.90
CA LYS A 35 46.71 20.18 -37.37
C LYS A 35 47.27 21.57 -37.08
N THR A 36 46.51 22.64 -37.35
CA THR A 36 46.97 24.03 -37.14
C THR A 36 47.08 24.40 -35.66
N LYS A 37 46.19 23.88 -34.81
CA LYS A 37 46.23 24.08 -33.35
C LYS A 37 46.98 22.97 -32.59
N SER A 38 47.65 22.06 -33.31
CA SER A 38 48.52 21.01 -32.77
C SER A 38 47.87 20.15 -31.67
N TRP A 39 46.65 19.66 -31.91
CA TRP A 39 45.97 18.77 -30.96
C TRP A 39 46.70 17.43 -30.84
N LYS A 40 46.79 16.91 -29.61
CA LYS A 40 47.38 15.60 -29.35
C LYS A 40 46.48 14.53 -29.94
N SER A 41 47.05 13.63 -30.74
CA SER A 41 46.29 12.62 -31.46
C SER A 41 46.90 11.23 -31.32
N ARG A 42 46.04 10.21 -31.38
CA ARG A 42 46.42 8.79 -31.45
C ARG A 42 45.76 8.13 -32.66
N LYS A 43 46.37 7.06 -33.16
CA LYS A 43 45.74 6.22 -34.20
C LYS A 43 44.52 5.50 -33.61
N ARG A 44 43.40 5.55 -34.33
CA ARG A 44 42.14 4.88 -33.96
C ARG A 44 42.25 3.36 -34.15
N LEU A 45 41.78 2.59 -33.18
CA LEU A 45 41.80 1.12 -33.19
C LEU A 45 40.56 0.48 -33.86
N ALA A 46 39.79 1.22 -34.67
CA ALA A 46 38.55 0.76 -35.30
C ALA A 46 38.73 0.48 -36.82
N ARG A 47 37.83 -0.34 -37.38
CA ARG A 47 37.77 -0.60 -38.84
C ARG A 47 37.60 0.73 -39.60
N GLY A 48 38.54 1.03 -40.50
CA GLY A 48 38.56 2.26 -41.31
C GLY A 48 39.67 3.28 -40.96
N GLY A 49 40.46 3.03 -39.91
CA GLY A 49 41.59 3.91 -39.55
C GLY A 49 41.17 5.31 -39.09
N GLY A 50 42.13 6.24 -39.06
CA GLY A 50 41.92 7.64 -38.65
C GLY A 50 42.62 8.02 -37.34
N LEU A 51 42.53 9.31 -36.98
CA LEU A 51 43.07 9.88 -35.74
C LEU A 51 41.93 10.19 -34.76
N GLU A 52 42.17 9.93 -33.48
CA GLU A 52 41.36 10.44 -32.37
C GLU A 52 42.17 11.48 -31.62
N TYR A 53 41.53 12.57 -31.19
CA TYR A 53 42.18 13.69 -30.54
C TYR A 53 41.86 13.71 -29.05
N GLU A 54 42.87 13.99 -28.23
CA GLU A 54 42.75 14.00 -26.77
C GLU A 54 41.96 15.23 -26.29
N PHE A 55 40.97 15.02 -25.42
CA PHE A 55 40.10 16.07 -24.91
C PHE A 55 40.86 17.24 -24.25
N SER A 56 41.89 16.90 -23.46
CA SER A 56 42.75 17.86 -22.75
C SER A 56 43.53 18.78 -23.69
N SER A 57 43.69 18.40 -24.96
CA SER A 57 44.46 19.15 -25.96
C SER A 57 43.62 20.14 -26.78
N PHE A 58 42.29 20.15 -26.59
CA PHE A 58 41.41 21.12 -27.26
C PHE A 58 41.52 22.52 -26.64
N PRO A 59 41.22 23.58 -27.39
CA PRO A 59 40.99 24.92 -26.83
C PRO A 59 39.92 24.91 -25.74
N GLN A 60 40.08 25.77 -24.74
CA GLN A 60 39.20 25.83 -23.56
C GLN A 60 37.72 26.05 -23.93
N GLU A 61 37.46 26.83 -24.99
CA GLU A 61 36.12 27.06 -25.54
C GLU A 61 35.45 25.77 -26.03
N ILE A 62 36.20 24.92 -26.72
CA ILE A 62 35.72 23.63 -27.24
C ILE A 62 35.54 22.62 -26.09
N GLN A 63 36.46 22.60 -25.12
CA GLN A 63 36.31 21.77 -23.93
C GLN A 63 35.04 22.10 -23.16
N ALA A 64 34.77 23.39 -22.93
CA ALA A 64 33.59 23.86 -22.22
C ALA A 64 32.29 23.48 -22.95
N GLU A 65 32.25 23.62 -24.27
CA GLU A 65 31.06 23.30 -25.07
C GLU A 65 30.77 21.79 -25.10
N ILE A 66 31.80 20.95 -25.20
CA ILE A 66 31.68 19.48 -25.11
C ILE A 66 31.14 19.08 -23.73
N LEU A 67 31.67 19.66 -22.65
CA LEU A 67 31.19 19.40 -21.29
C LEU A 67 29.73 19.81 -21.10
N LEU A 68 29.34 20.98 -21.60
CA LEU A 68 27.97 21.47 -21.48
C LEU A 68 26.98 20.59 -22.25
N LYS A 69 27.31 20.19 -23.49
CA LYS A 69 26.43 19.30 -24.28
C LYS A 69 26.35 17.88 -23.73
N THR A 70 27.46 17.33 -23.25
CA THR A 70 27.47 15.99 -22.60
C THR A 70 26.68 16.01 -21.28
N GLN A 71 26.79 17.08 -20.49
CA GLN A 71 25.99 17.22 -19.27
C GLN A 71 24.49 17.40 -19.55
N LEU A 72 24.13 18.11 -20.62
CA LEU A 72 22.74 18.21 -21.09
C LEU A 72 22.21 16.85 -21.58
N ALA A 73 22.99 16.10 -22.36
CA ALA A 73 22.63 14.75 -22.80
C ALA A 73 22.40 13.82 -21.61
N ASN A 74 23.33 13.80 -20.64
CA ASN A 74 23.19 13.00 -19.42
C ASN A 74 21.96 13.42 -18.59
N LYS A 75 21.68 14.73 -18.46
CA LYS A 75 20.46 15.21 -17.78
C LYS A 75 19.18 14.79 -18.49
N VAL A 76 19.18 14.73 -19.82
CA VAL A 76 18.04 14.26 -20.61
C VAL A 76 17.86 12.75 -20.43
N GLU A 77 18.95 11.98 -20.50
CA GLU A 77 18.95 10.53 -20.24
C GLU A 77 18.44 10.22 -18.82
N ASP A 78 19.01 10.86 -17.78
CA ASP A 78 18.58 10.69 -16.38
C ASP A 78 17.09 11.02 -16.19
N LYS A 79 16.60 12.11 -16.81
CA LYS A 79 15.17 12.47 -16.76
C LYS A 79 14.29 11.41 -17.43
N THR A 80 14.71 10.86 -18.56
CA THR A 80 13.95 9.80 -19.25
C THR A 80 13.92 8.50 -18.47
N THR A 81 15.04 8.09 -17.87
CA THR A 81 15.12 6.88 -17.03
C THR A 81 14.27 7.02 -15.77
N THR A 82 14.32 8.19 -15.10
CA THR A 82 13.52 8.46 -13.90
C THR A 82 12.02 8.45 -14.21
N ALA A 83 11.61 9.09 -15.32
CA ALA A 83 10.21 9.09 -15.74
C ALA A 83 9.69 7.68 -16.10
N GLN A 84 10.52 6.85 -16.74
CA GLN A 84 10.17 5.45 -17.04
C GLN A 84 10.02 4.60 -15.78
N ALA A 85 10.89 4.78 -14.78
CA ALA A 85 10.81 4.10 -13.49
C ALA A 85 9.53 4.49 -12.72
N GLN A 86 9.21 5.79 -12.64
CA GLN A 86 7.99 6.28 -12.00
C GLN A 86 6.72 5.78 -12.71
N MET A 87 6.73 5.74 -14.04
CA MET A 87 5.63 5.18 -14.82
C MET A 87 5.46 3.67 -14.58
N SER A 88 6.55 2.93 -14.44
CA SER A 88 6.52 1.50 -14.09
C SER A 88 5.87 1.29 -12.71
N GLU A 89 6.33 2.02 -11.71
CA GLU A 89 5.83 1.92 -10.33
C GLU A 89 4.34 2.27 -10.23
N SER A 90 3.92 3.37 -10.85
CA SER A 90 2.50 3.76 -10.87
C SER A 90 1.61 2.72 -11.56
N ALA A 91 2.08 2.08 -12.65
CA ALA A 91 1.34 1.03 -13.34
C ALA A 91 1.15 -0.21 -12.45
N TRP A 92 2.20 -0.61 -11.72
CA TRP A 92 2.15 -1.75 -10.80
C TRP A 92 1.27 -1.48 -9.58
N ASN A 93 1.27 -0.26 -9.04
CA ASN A 93 0.37 0.13 -7.94
C ASN A 93 -1.11 0.05 -8.34
N VAL A 94 -1.44 0.38 -9.60
CA VAL A 94 -2.82 0.20 -10.09
C VAL A 94 -3.15 -1.30 -10.14
N TYR A 95 -2.22 -2.13 -10.63
CA TYR A 95 -2.43 -3.57 -10.68
C TYR A 95 -2.58 -4.21 -9.29
N SER A 96 -1.81 -3.79 -8.29
CA SER A 96 -1.96 -4.30 -6.91
C SER A 96 -3.29 -3.96 -6.26
N SER A 97 -4.00 -2.94 -6.75
CA SER A 97 -5.35 -2.58 -6.32
C SER A 97 -6.46 -3.29 -7.11
N ALA A 98 -6.11 -4.13 -8.08
CA ALA A 98 -7.05 -4.79 -8.96
C ALA A 98 -7.79 -5.94 -8.25
N THR A 99 -8.99 -6.23 -8.74
CA THR A 99 -9.73 -7.42 -8.32
C THR A 99 -9.19 -8.68 -9.03
N LEU A 100 -9.35 -9.84 -8.39
CA LEU A 100 -8.93 -11.14 -8.95
C LEU A 100 -9.47 -11.40 -10.38
N GLY A 101 -10.70 -10.94 -10.67
CA GLY A 101 -11.28 -11.04 -12.01
C GLY A 101 -10.58 -10.15 -13.04
N GLN A 102 -10.12 -8.95 -12.64
CA GLN A 102 -9.34 -8.07 -13.51
C GLN A 102 -7.91 -8.60 -13.73
N GLU A 103 -7.28 -9.15 -12.69
CA GLU A 103 -5.97 -9.77 -12.78
C GLU A 103 -5.99 -10.94 -13.79
N ARG A 104 -6.93 -11.87 -13.65
CA ARG A 104 -7.11 -12.99 -14.59
C ARG A 104 -7.32 -12.54 -16.03
N ARG A 105 -8.13 -11.49 -16.25
CA ARG A 105 -8.33 -10.91 -17.59
C ARG A 105 -7.04 -10.27 -18.12
N ALA A 106 -6.32 -9.52 -17.30
CA ALA A 106 -5.04 -8.90 -17.69
C ALA A 106 -3.97 -9.94 -18.03
N GLU A 107 -3.87 -11.03 -17.26
CA GLU A 107 -2.97 -12.15 -17.53
C GLU A 107 -3.31 -12.85 -18.85
N ARG A 108 -4.59 -13.11 -19.11
CA ARG A 108 -5.03 -13.71 -20.39
C ARG A 108 -4.62 -12.83 -21.57
N ARG A 109 -4.80 -11.51 -21.45
CA ARG A 109 -4.38 -10.53 -22.46
C ARG A 109 -2.87 -10.49 -22.62
N PHE A 110 -2.12 -10.49 -21.52
CA PHE A 110 -0.67 -10.52 -21.53
C PHE A 110 -0.15 -11.76 -22.25
N ASN A 111 -0.69 -12.94 -21.95
CA ASN A 111 -0.32 -14.18 -22.61
C ASN A 111 -0.60 -14.16 -24.12
N ALA A 112 -1.72 -13.58 -24.55
CA ALA A 112 -2.04 -13.43 -25.96
C ALA A 112 -1.07 -12.48 -26.68
N VAL A 113 -0.79 -11.32 -26.09
CA VAL A 113 0.18 -10.35 -26.62
C VAL A 113 1.59 -10.93 -26.66
N LEU A 114 2.00 -11.66 -25.62
CA LEU A 114 3.33 -12.29 -25.55
C LEU A 114 3.54 -13.30 -26.68
N LYS A 115 2.50 -14.06 -27.05
CA LYS A 115 2.54 -14.96 -28.21
C LYS A 115 2.69 -14.18 -29.52
N VAL A 116 1.98 -13.06 -29.68
CA VAL A 116 2.15 -12.19 -30.86
C VAL A 116 3.57 -11.65 -30.93
N ALA A 117 4.15 -11.19 -29.81
CA ALA A 117 5.52 -10.69 -29.74
C ALA A 117 6.53 -11.74 -30.23
N ARG A 118 6.43 -12.97 -29.71
CA ARG A 118 7.31 -14.09 -30.10
C ARG A 118 7.22 -14.44 -31.59
N LEU A 119 6.01 -14.40 -32.17
CA LEU A 119 5.85 -14.66 -33.61
C LEU A 119 6.53 -13.58 -34.46
N ILE A 120 6.43 -12.31 -34.04
CA ILE A 120 7.09 -11.19 -34.73
C ILE A 120 8.60 -11.27 -34.60
N GLU A 121 9.12 -11.64 -33.42
CA GLU A 121 10.55 -11.89 -33.20
C GLU A 121 11.09 -12.99 -34.13
N ASN A 122 10.27 -13.99 -34.43
CA ASN A 122 10.56 -15.06 -35.39
C ASN A 122 10.40 -14.64 -36.86
N GLY A 123 10.17 -13.36 -37.15
CA GLY A 123 10.11 -12.82 -38.52
C GLY A 123 8.73 -12.89 -39.19
N GLU A 124 7.66 -13.27 -38.47
CA GLU A 124 6.31 -13.26 -39.02
C GLU A 124 5.76 -11.84 -39.19
N LYS A 125 4.95 -11.65 -40.24
CA LYS A 125 4.22 -10.39 -40.42
C LYS A 125 3.16 -10.25 -39.33
N LEU A 126 3.00 -9.05 -38.77
CA LEU A 126 2.04 -8.74 -37.69
C LEU A 126 0.63 -9.27 -37.96
N MET A 127 0.11 -9.12 -39.18
CA MET A 127 -1.24 -9.57 -39.51
C MET A 127 -1.38 -11.10 -39.48
N SER A 128 -0.37 -11.83 -39.98
CA SER A 128 -0.29 -13.30 -39.91
C SER A 128 -0.18 -13.78 -38.46
N ALA A 129 0.66 -13.12 -37.65
CA ALA A 129 0.84 -13.43 -36.25
C ALA A 129 -0.46 -13.25 -35.44
N LEU A 130 -1.21 -12.17 -35.68
CA LEU A 130 -2.50 -11.93 -35.03
C LEU A 130 -3.51 -13.02 -35.38
N ASP A 131 -3.61 -13.43 -36.65
CA ASP A 131 -4.56 -14.47 -37.10
C ASP A 131 -4.25 -15.83 -36.45
N LYS A 132 -2.97 -16.21 -36.38
CA LYS A 132 -2.53 -17.45 -35.73
C LYS A 132 -2.87 -17.48 -34.24
N VAL A 133 -2.67 -16.36 -33.53
CA VAL A 133 -2.98 -16.27 -32.10
C VAL A 133 -4.49 -16.29 -31.86
N VAL A 134 -5.28 -15.60 -32.68
CA VAL A 134 -6.74 -15.65 -32.58
C VAL A 134 -7.26 -17.06 -32.81
N ALA A 135 -6.73 -17.79 -33.80
CA ALA A 135 -7.09 -19.19 -34.05
C ALA A 135 -6.76 -20.08 -32.84
N PHE A 136 -5.55 -19.96 -32.28
CA PHE A 136 -5.14 -20.73 -31.09
C PHE A 136 -6.07 -20.52 -29.88
N TYR A 137 -6.53 -19.30 -29.65
CA TYR A 137 -7.46 -19.01 -28.55
C TYR A 137 -8.93 -19.29 -28.90
N ALA A 138 -9.27 -19.54 -30.16
CA ALA A 138 -10.60 -19.96 -30.57
C ALA A 138 -10.87 -21.42 -30.20
N ASP A 139 -9.83 -22.26 -30.20
CA ASP A 139 -9.90 -23.69 -29.85
C ASP A 139 -9.96 -23.94 -28.33
N ILE A 140 -9.70 -22.90 -27.52
CA ILE A 140 -9.76 -22.97 -26.06
C ILE A 140 -11.16 -22.52 -25.61
N GLU A 141 -12.07 -23.49 -25.46
CA GLU A 141 -13.39 -23.31 -24.86
C GLU A 141 -13.26 -23.10 -23.34
N ASP A 142 -12.95 -21.88 -22.93
CA ASP A 142 -13.22 -21.42 -21.57
C ASP A 142 -14.61 -20.76 -21.56
N GLU A 143 -15.63 -21.45 -21.04
CA GLU A 143 -17.01 -20.91 -20.93
C GLU A 143 -17.09 -19.58 -20.16
N THR A 144 -16.07 -19.27 -19.35
CA THR A 144 -16.02 -18.08 -18.49
C THR A 144 -15.16 -16.95 -19.03
N ALA A 145 -14.45 -17.15 -20.16
CA ALA A 145 -13.45 -16.20 -20.62
C ALA A 145 -13.85 -15.47 -21.90
N GLU A 146 -13.57 -14.17 -21.92
CA GLU A 146 -13.83 -13.26 -23.04
C GLU A 146 -13.13 -13.75 -24.33
N LYS A 147 -13.90 -13.89 -25.41
CA LYS A 147 -13.38 -14.31 -26.72
C LYS A 147 -12.44 -13.23 -27.27
N ILE A 148 -11.21 -13.62 -27.61
CA ILE A 148 -10.20 -12.66 -28.08
C ILE A 148 -10.41 -12.39 -29.57
N SER A 149 -10.87 -11.18 -29.91
CA SER A 149 -10.98 -10.74 -31.30
C SER A 149 -9.65 -10.22 -31.85
N LYS A 150 -9.45 -10.30 -33.17
CA LYS A 150 -8.30 -9.70 -33.87
C LYS A 150 -8.17 -8.21 -33.60
N GLY A 151 -9.30 -7.49 -33.55
CA GLY A 151 -9.34 -6.05 -33.26
C GLY A 151 -8.87 -5.73 -31.85
N SER A 152 -9.32 -6.48 -30.85
CA SER A 152 -8.92 -6.33 -29.45
C SER A 152 -7.42 -6.63 -29.28
N LEU A 153 -6.94 -7.73 -29.86
CA LEU A 153 -5.53 -8.11 -29.78
C LEU A 153 -4.61 -7.09 -30.45
N LYS A 154 -5.03 -6.55 -31.60
CA LYS A 154 -4.33 -5.44 -32.25
C LYS A 154 -4.28 -4.21 -31.33
N ARG A 155 -5.41 -3.80 -30.73
CA ARG A 155 -5.45 -2.67 -29.79
C ARG A 155 -4.48 -2.88 -28.61
N TRP A 156 -4.46 -4.07 -28.03
CA TRP A 156 -3.56 -4.42 -26.93
C TRP A 156 -2.10 -4.38 -27.35
N TRP A 157 -1.76 -4.91 -28.53
CA TRP A 157 -0.40 -4.86 -29.08
C TRP A 157 0.11 -3.42 -29.21
N TYR A 158 -0.69 -2.54 -29.82
CA TYR A 158 -0.28 -1.13 -29.97
C TYR A 158 -0.20 -0.37 -28.64
N LYS A 159 -0.91 -0.84 -27.60
CA LYS A 159 -0.85 -0.26 -26.24
C LYS A 159 0.47 -0.57 -25.53
N VAL A 160 1.09 -1.72 -25.81
CA VAL A 160 2.26 -2.22 -25.05
C VAL A 160 3.56 -2.22 -25.82
N LYS A 161 3.54 -2.25 -27.16
CA LYS A 161 4.75 -2.36 -28.01
C LYS A 161 5.82 -1.29 -27.78
N THR A 162 5.44 -0.12 -27.25
CA THR A 162 6.34 1.01 -26.96
C THR A 162 7.00 0.92 -25.59
N HIS A 163 6.58 -0.04 -24.76
CA HIS A 163 7.01 -0.19 -23.38
C HIS A 163 7.82 -1.49 -23.20
N PRO A 164 8.72 -1.55 -22.20
CA PRO A 164 9.43 -2.79 -21.88
C PRO A 164 8.46 -3.88 -21.41
N GLN A 165 8.76 -5.13 -21.74
CA GLN A 165 7.91 -6.29 -21.47
C GLN A 165 7.48 -6.41 -19.99
N GLY A 166 8.35 -6.00 -19.07
CA GLY A 166 8.08 -6.03 -17.63
C GLY A 166 6.88 -5.19 -17.18
N ILE A 167 6.37 -4.25 -17.98
CA ILE A 167 5.24 -3.37 -17.64
C ILE A 167 3.98 -3.73 -18.44
N TRP A 168 4.03 -4.75 -19.31
CA TRP A 168 2.89 -5.07 -20.17
C TRP A 168 1.66 -5.54 -19.40
N LEU A 169 1.85 -6.34 -18.34
CA LEU A 169 0.76 -6.87 -17.53
C LEU A 169 -0.11 -5.74 -16.91
N PRO A 170 0.45 -4.78 -16.15
CA PRO A 170 -0.35 -3.69 -15.59
C PRO A 170 -0.96 -2.76 -16.66
N LEU A 171 -0.32 -2.61 -17.83
CA LEU A 171 -0.87 -1.82 -18.94
C LEU A 171 -2.09 -2.49 -19.60
N LEU A 172 -2.19 -3.81 -19.56
CA LEU A 172 -3.30 -4.57 -20.16
C LEU A 172 -4.51 -4.74 -19.23
N LEU A 173 -4.40 -4.21 -18.01
CA LEU A 173 -5.51 -4.15 -17.06
C LEU A 173 -6.70 -3.37 -17.64
N ASP A 174 -7.91 -3.90 -17.40
CA ASP A 174 -9.16 -3.18 -17.64
C ASP A 174 -9.26 -1.96 -16.74
N ARG A 175 -8.90 -0.79 -17.29
CA ARG A 175 -9.31 0.48 -16.71
C ARG A 175 -10.75 0.72 -17.14
N THR A 176 -11.69 0.23 -16.36
CA THR A 176 -12.98 0.91 -16.31
C THR A 176 -12.68 2.22 -15.60
N GLU A 177 -12.68 3.32 -16.35
CA GLU A 177 -12.82 4.64 -15.76
C GLU A 177 -14.16 4.63 -15.04
N ARG A 178 -14.15 4.18 -13.77
CA ARG A 178 -15.27 4.39 -12.89
C ARG A 178 -15.27 5.88 -12.66
N ASP A 179 -16.22 6.55 -13.30
CA ASP A 179 -16.53 7.93 -12.97
C ASP A 179 -16.92 7.94 -11.49
N ASN A 180 -15.94 8.29 -10.65
CA ASN A 180 -16.09 8.37 -9.21
C ASN A 180 -16.60 9.75 -8.80
N SER A 181 -16.99 10.61 -9.76
CA SER A 181 -17.52 11.96 -9.49
C SER A 181 -18.71 11.91 -8.52
N CYS A 182 -19.54 10.88 -8.60
CA CYS A 182 -20.68 10.66 -7.70
C CYS A 182 -20.53 9.34 -6.94
N ARG A 183 -19.46 9.17 -6.16
CA ARG A 183 -19.20 7.94 -5.38
C ARG A 183 -20.21 7.71 -4.24
N TRP A 184 -20.91 8.76 -3.82
CA TRP A 184 -21.90 8.74 -2.75
C TRP A 184 -23.20 9.35 -3.25
N ALA A 185 -24.32 8.82 -2.76
CA ALA A 185 -25.63 9.37 -3.05
C ALA A 185 -25.84 10.68 -2.27
N ASP A 186 -26.54 11.62 -2.89
CA ASP A 186 -26.81 12.93 -2.31
C ASP A 186 -27.62 12.81 -1.02
N ILE A 187 -27.22 13.60 -0.03
CA ILE A 187 -27.92 13.75 1.24
C ILE A 187 -27.88 15.22 1.64
N SER A 188 -29.00 15.76 2.10
CA SER A 188 -29.04 17.10 2.67
C SER A 188 -28.23 17.16 3.97
N ASP A 189 -27.43 18.20 4.18
CA ASP A 189 -26.59 18.34 5.38
C ASP A 189 -27.41 18.30 6.69
N LYS A 190 -28.62 18.87 6.67
CA LYS A 190 -29.55 18.85 7.81
C LYS A 190 -30.03 17.42 8.13
N ALA A 191 -30.32 16.62 7.11
CA ALA A 191 -30.69 15.21 7.25
C ALA A 191 -29.52 14.38 7.80
N TRP A 192 -28.30 14.67 7.34
CA TRP A 192 -27.09 14.02 7.85
C TRP A 192 -26.86 14.31 9.33
N ALA A 193 -26.91 15.58 9.72
CA ALA A 193 -26.76 15.99 11.11
C ALA A 193 -27.85 15.37 12.02
N PHE A 194 -29.10 15.36 11.56
CA PHE A 194 -30.22 14.72 12.28
C PHE A 194 -29.96 13.22 12.50
N PHE A 195 -29.50 12.51 11.47
CA PHE A 195 -29.19 11.08 11.56
C PHE A 195 -28.04 10.81 12.54
N CYS A 196 -26.92 11.53 12.41
CA CYS A 196 -25.77 11.39 13.30
C CYS A 196 -26.16 11.63 14.76
N ALA A 197 -26.98 12.66 15.02
CA ALA A 197 -27.47 12.99 16.36
C ALA A 197 -28.41 11.94 16.96
N ASP A 198 -29.13 11.13 16.16
CA ASP A 198 -29.95 10.01 16.68
C ASP A 198 -29.12 8.73 16.84
N TYR A 199 -28.28 8.39 15.86
CA TYR A 199 -27.53 7.13 15.86
C TYR A 199 -26.40 7.09 16.89
N LEU A 200 -25.70 8.22 17.08
CA LEU A 200 -24.57 8.33 18.02
C LEU A 200 -25.01 8.51 19.48
N ARG A 201 -26.30 8.35 19.80
CA ARG A 201 -26.81 8.40 21.19
C ARG A 201 -26.35 7.20 22.00
N LYS A 202 -26.15 7.42 23.31
CA LYS A 202 -25.82 6.36 24.29
C LYS A 202 -26.87 5.26 24.42
N SER A 203 -28.12 5.51 24.03
CA SER A 203 -29.17 4.48 24.00
C SER A 203 -28.95 3.41 22.92
N LYS A 204 -27.95 3.58 22.05
CA LYS A 204 -27.56 2.65 20.99
C LYS A 204 -28.73 2.17 20.12
N PRO A 205 -29.55 3.08 19.55
CA PRO A 205 -30.65 2.67 18.67
C PRO A 205 -30.13 1.92 17.44
N LYS A 206 -30.94 1.01 16.90
CA LYS A 206 -30.61 0.27 15.69
C LYS A 206 -30.57 1.21 14.48
N PHE A 207 -29.67 0.94 13.54
CA PHE A 207 -29.49 1.76 12.33
C PHE A 207 -30.80 1.88 11.52
N SER A 208 -31.56 0.79 11.39
CA SER A 208 -32.85 0.78 10.69
C SER A 208 -33.90 1.68 11.33
N VAL A 209 -33.92 1.75 12.67
CA VAL A 209 -34.85 2.60 13.42
C VAL A 209 -34.50 4.08 13.24
N CYS A 210 -33.21 4.41 13.28
CA CYS A 210 -32.74 5.78 13.03
C CYS A 210 -33.05 6.21 11.59
N TYR A 211 -32.88 5.30 10.62
CA TYR A 211 -33.22 5.55 9.22
C TYR A 211 -34.73 5.76 9.02
N TYR A 212 -35.58 4.98 9.70
CA TYR A 212 -37.04 5.19 9.66
C TYR A 212 -37.47 6.54 10.25
N ARG A 213 -36.84 6.98 11.34
CA ARG A 213 -37.10 8.33 11.89
C ARG A 213 -36.61 9.43 10.94
N LEU A 214 -35.47 9.20 10.29
CA LEU A 214 -34.94 10.09 9.26
C LEU A 214 -35.89 10.20 8.07
N THR A 215 -36.53 9.11 7.63
CA THR A 215 -37.47 9.16 6.50
C THR A 215 -38.70 10.00 6.83
N LEU A 216 -39.25 9.86 8.04
CA LEU A 216 -40.36 10.70 8.50
C LEU A 216 -39.96 12.19 8.57
N ALA A 217 -38.80 12.49 9.17
CA ALA A 217 -38.30 13.86 9.24
C ALA A 217 -37.96 14.45 7.86
N ALA A 218 -37.52 13.61 6.91
CA ALA A 218 -37.25 14.01 5.55
C ALA A 218 -38.52 14.34 4.77
N GLU A 219 -39.61 13.60 4.99
CA GLU A 219 -40.93 13.90 4.41
C GLU A 219 -41.48 15.25 4.91
N GLU A 220 -41.34 15.53 6.21
CA GLU A 220 -41.80 16.79 6.81
C GLU A 220 -40.97 18.01 6.35
N ASN A 221 -39.66 17.84 6.21
CA ASN A 221 -38.73 18.95 5.92
C ASN A 221 -38.29 19.03 4.45
N GLY A 222 -38.76 18.10 3.60
CA GLY A 222 -38.36 18.00 2.20
C GLY A 222 -36.87 17.69 2.00
N TRP A 223 -36.26 16.87 2.86
CA TRP A 223 -34.84 16.52 2.74
C TRP A 223 -34.59 15.40 1.75
N THR A 224 -33.52 15.52 0.97
CA THR A 224 -33.04 14.45 0.10
C THR A 224 -32.28 13.43 0.95
N ILE A 225 -32.72 12.17 0.93
CA ILE A 225 -32.08 11.08 1.65
C ILE A 225 -31.76 9.91 0.70
N PRO A 226 -30.59 9.27 0.84
CA PRO A 226 -30.21 8.12 0.04
C PRO A 226 -30.78 6.82 0.62
N SER A 227 -30.67 5.71 -0.11
CA SER A 227 -31.07 4.39 0.40
C SER A 227 -30.31 4.01 1.67
N LEU A 228 -30.90 3.14 2.51
CA LEU A 228 -30.29 2.66 3.76
C LEU A 228 -28.88 2.11 3.54
N SER A 229 -28.66 1.35 2.47
CA SER A 229 -27.34 0.78 2.12
C SER A 229 -26.31 1.87 1.80
N SER A 230 -26.71 2.88 1.03
CA SER A 230 -25.85 4.02 0.70
C SER A 230 -25.53 4.86 1.93
N LEU A 231 -26.51 5.10 2.81
CA LEU A 231 -26.30 5.81 4.07
C LEU A 231 -25.33 5.07 4.99
N LYS A 232 -25.49 3.74 5.14
CA LYS A 232 -24.54 2.91 5.90
C LYS A 232 -23.13 3.04 5.37
N ARG A 233 -22.96 2.91 4.05
CA ARG A 233 -21.65 3.02 3.40
C ARG A 233 -21.02 4.39 3.62
N LYS A 234 -21.80 5.47 3.51
CA LYS A 234 -21.33 6.83 3.82
C LYS A 234 -20.89 6.94 5.29
N PHE A 235 -21.73 6.48 6.22
CA PHE A 235 -21.46 6.55 7.65
C PHE A 235 -20.18 5.86 8.10
N TYR A 236 -19.98 4.59 7.71
CA TYR A 236 -18.76 3.86 8.08
C TYR A 236 -17.51 4.29 7.30
N ASN A 237 -17.67 5.13 6.27
CA ASN A 237 -16.54 5.78 5.60
C ASN A 237 -16.16 7.10 6.29
N GLU A 238 -17.11 7.78 6.92
CA GLU A 238 -16.92 9.07 7.57
C GLU A 238 -16.49 8.93 9.04
N PHE A 239 -17.02 7.92 9.74
CA PHE A 239 -16.68 7.64 11.12
C PHE A 239 -15.90 6.32 11.25
N THR A 240 -14.81 6.37 11.99
CA THR A 240 -14.05 5.20 12.41
C THR A 240 -14.79 4.41 13.48
N GLU A 241 -14.47 3.13 13.62
CA GLU A 241 -15.04 2.27 14.68
C GLU A 241 -14.77 2.83 16.08
N ALA A 242 -13.59 3.44 16.28
CA ALA A 242 -13.20 4.09 17.53
C ALA A 242 -14.09 5.30 17.88
N GLU A 243 -14.37 6.17 16.91
CA GLU A 243 -15.25 7.34 17.12
C GLU A 243 -16.68 6.90 17.44
N ILE A 244 -17.17 5.86 16.77
CA ILE A 244 -18.50 5.29 17.02
C ILE A 244 -18.57 4.72 18.43
N ALA A 245 -17.57 3.95 18.86
CA ALA A 245 -17.50 3.40 20.21
C ALA A 245 -17.42 4.48 21.28
N LEU A 246 -16.59 5.51 21.07
CA LEU A 246 -16.48 6.64 21.99
C LEU A 246 -17.82 7.38 22.14
N ALA A 247 -18.50 7.66 21.03
CA ALA A 247 -19.78 8.36 21.07
C ALA A 247 -20.89 7.53 21.74
N ARG A 248 -20.91 6.21 21.51
CA ARG A 248 -22.02 5.34 21.91
C ARG A 248 -21.82 4.64 23.26
N GLY A 249 -20.60 4.30 23.66
CA GLY A 249 -20.28 3.67 24.95
C GLY A 249 -19.18 4.34 25.75
N GLY A 250 -18.64 5.47 25.29
CA GLY A 250 -17.68 6.25 26.03
C GLY A 250 -16.29 5.60 26.07
N GLU A 251 -15.50 6.00 27.06
CA GLU A 251 -14.11 5.54 27.19
C GLU A 251 -13.97 4.03 27.40
N HIS A 252 -14.94 3.39 28.05
CA HIS A 252 -14.86 1.96 28.36
C HIS A 252 -14.89 1.11 27.09
N GLU A 253 -15.89 1.33 26.21
CA GLU A 253 -16.02 0.60 24.95
C GLU A 253 -14.84 0.91 24.01
N LEU A 254 -14.31 2.13 24.05
CA LEU A 254 -13.09 2.49 23.32
C LEU A 254 -11.87 1.70 23.82
N ARG A 255 -11.74 1.51 25.15
CA ARG A 255 -10.65 0.70 25.72
C ARG A 255 -10.80 -0.77 25.35
N GLU A 256 -12.01 -1.30 25.26
CA GLU A 256 -12.25 -2.68 24.81
C GLU A 256 -11.87 -2.92 23.35
N LEU A 257 -12.01 -1.92 22.48
CA LEU A 257 -11.50 -1.99 21.10
C LEU A 257 -9.97 -2.06 21.04
N THR A 258 -9.30 -1.51 22.05
CA THR A 258 -7.84 -1.59 22.14
C THR A 258 -7.47 -2.99 22.64
N ALA A 259 -6.67 -3.72 21.85
CA ALA A 259 -6.23 -5.05 22.25
C ALA A 259 -5.59 -4.98 23.66
N PRO A 260 -6.04 -5.79 24.63
CA PRO A 260 -5.41 -5.81 25.93
C PRO A 260 -3.96 -6.24 25.76
N GLN A 261 -3.05 -5.60 26.50
CA GLN A 261 -1.64 -5.97 26.45
C GLN A 261 -1.48 -7.42 26.94
N ILE A 262 -1.15 -8.33 26.04
CA ILE A 262 -0.85 -9.73 26.38
C ILE A 262 0.60 -9.79 26.87
N ARG A 263 0.80 -10.15 28.15
CA ARG A 263 2.12 -10.35 28.75
C ARG A 263 2.38 -11.85 28.90
N THR A 264 3.61 -12.27 28.61
CA THR A 264 4.06 -13.65 28.83
C THR A 264 4.48 -13.82 30.30
N VAL A 265 4.22 -15.00 30.86
CA VAL A 265 4.65 -15.37 32.22
C VAL A 265 5.86 -16.32 32.23
N MET A 266 6.47 -16.58 31.06
CA MET A 266 7.50 -17.61 30.89
C MET A 266 8.78 -17.30 31.66
N ASP A 267 9.14 -16.03 31.74
CA ASP A 267 10.38 -15.58 32.37
C ASP A 267 10.23 -15.29 33.87
N LEU A 268 8.99 -15.32 34.39
CA LEU A 268 8.73 -15.10 35.81
C LEU A 268 9.07 -16.34 36.61
N GLU A 269 9.73 -16.22 37.76
CA GLU A 269 9.84 -17.31 38.72
C GLU A 269 8.56 -17.46 39.55
N ALA A 270 8.37 -18.64 40.17
CA ALA A 270 7.25 -18.81 41.09
C ALA A 270 7.43 -17.89 42.30
N TYR A 271 6.35 -17.24 42.76
CA TYR A 271 6.35 -16.22 43.82
C TYR A 271 6.96 -14.87 43.46
N GLU A 272 7.51 -14.67 42.26
CA GLU A 272 8.05 -13.37 41.86
C GLU A 272 6.95 -12.31 41.76
N ILE A 273 5.78 -12.70 41.24
CA ILE A 273 4.60 -11.85 41.18
C ILE A 273 3.40 -12.62 41.71
N VAL A 274 2.76 -12.06 42.74
CA VAL A 274 1.50 -12.56 43.30
C VAL A 274 0.35 -11.60 42.96
N ASN A 275 -0.76 -12.18 42.53
CA ASN A 275 -2.01 -11.47 42.29
C ASN A 275 -2.94 -11.62 43.50
N GLY A 276 -3.51 -10.51 43.96
CA GLY A 276 -4.48 -10.48 45.03
C GLY A 276 -5.85 -10.13 44.48
N ASP A 277 -6.86 -10.93 44.81
CA ASP A 277 -8.22 -10.67 44.36
C ASP A 277 -9.26 -11.07 45.42
N GLY A 278 -10.37 -10.34 45.42
CA GLY A 278 -11.49 -10.50 46.35
C GLY A 278 -12.69 -11.16 45.67
N TYR A 279 -13.42 -11.98 46.42
CA TYR A 279 -14.62 -12.63 45.93
C TYR A 279 -15.75 -12.59 46.96
N GLN A 280 -16.91 -12.08 46.55
CA GLN A 280 -18.14 -12.22 47.31
C GLN A 280 -18.86 -13.51 46.92
N HIS A 281 -19.00 -14.43 47.87
CA HIS A 281 -19.69 -15.70 47.63
C HIS A 281 -21.17 -15.49 47.31
N ASN A 282 -21.69 -16.26 46.36
CA ASN A 282 -23.12 -16.32 46.04
C ASN A 282 -23.86 -17.38 46.90
N VAL A 283 -23.41 -17.57 48.16
CA VAL A 283 -23.96 -18.52 49.12
C VAL A 283 -24.22 -17.78 50.43
N PHE A 284 -25.39 -18.03 51.04
CA PHE A 284 -25.73 -17.52 52.36
C PHE A 284 -25.18 -18.47 53.44
N VAL A 285 -24.52 -17.92 54.45
CA VAL A 285 -23.86 -18.65 55.53
C VAL A 285 -24.26 -18.03 56.87
N ASP A 286 -24.66 -18.87 57.82
CA ASP A 286 -24.87 -18.49 59.21
C ASP A 286 -23.50 -18.30 59.87
N TRP A 287 -23.07 -17.05 60.01
CA TRP A 287 -21.71 -16.71 60.45
C TRP A 287 -21.62 -16.36 61.94
N TYR A 288 -22.68 -15.76 62.50
CA TYR A 288 -22.70 -15.34 63.91
C TYR A 288 -23.59 -16.28 64.72
N GLU A 289 -23.09 -16.75 65.86
CA GLU A 289 -23.84 -17.62 66.78
C GLU A 289 -25.00 -16.89 67.48
N ASP A 290 -25.00 -15.55 67.47
CA ASP A 290 -25.99 -14.68 68.12
C ASP A 290 -27.35 -14.60 67.38
N GLY A 291 -27.58 -15.43 66.36
CA GLY A 291 -28.84 -15.49 65.61
C GLY A 291 -29.06 -14.34 64.63
N ARG A 292 -28.00 -13.64 64.23
CA ARG A 292 -28.06 -12.62 63.15
C ARG A 292 -28.40 -13.27 61.82
N PRO A 293 -29.00 -12.53 60.86
CA PRO A 293 -29.32 -13.08 59.55
C PRO A 293 -28.07 -13.64 58.85
N PRO A 294 -28.21 -14.74 58.09
CA PRO A 294 -27.12 -15.28 57.30
C PRO A 294 -26.55 -14.23 56.34
N ILE A 295 -25.23 -14.24 56.20
CA ILE A 295 -24.50 -13.29 55.36
C ILE A 295 -23.93 -13.99 54.14
N ARG A 296 -23.54 -13.19 53.15
CA ARG A 296 -22.71 -13.65 52.03
C ARG A 296 -21.26 -13.34 52.37
N PRO A 297 -20.43 -14.35 52.72
CA PRO A 297 -19.05 -14.10 53.14
C PRO A 297 -18.22 -13.59 51.95
N LYS A 298 -17.12 -12.92 52.26
CA LYS A 298 -16.15 -12.46 51.27
C LYS A 298 -14.83 -13.15 51.55
N THR A 299 -14.08 -13.42 50.49
CA THR A 299 -12.79 -14.09 50.59
C THR A 299 -11.77 -13.36 49.77
N TRP A 300 -10.64 -13.08 50.41
CA TRP A 300 -9.46 -12.60 49.73
C TRP A 300 -8.54 -13.76 49.40
N PHE A 301 -8.07 -13.84 48.15
CA PHE A 301 -7.16 -14.86 47.66
C PHE A 301 -5.82 -14.24 47.25
N TRP A 302 -4.74 -14.95 47.50
CA TRP A 302 -3.44 -14.72 46.87
C TRP A 302 -3.15 -15.84 45.88
N GLN A 303 -2.85 -15.50 44.64
CA GLN A 303 -2.52 -16.42 43.56
C GLN A 303 -1.15 -16.12 42.97
N ASP A 304 -0.33 -17.15 42.75
CA ASP A 304 0.91 -17.01 41.99
C ASP A 304 0.63 -16.78 40.49
N VAL A 305 1.20 -15.73 39.90
CA VAL A 305 0.92 -15.36 38.51
C VAL A 305 1.49 -16.38 37.51
N ARG A 306 2.64 -16.98 37.80
CA ARG A 306 3.28 -17.98 36.92
C ARG A 306 2.49 -19.29 36.89
N THR A 307 2.28 -19.90 38.05
CA THR A 307 1.69 -21.25 38.18
C THR A 307 0.17 -21.26 38.29
N ARG A 308 -0.46 -20.10 38.53
CA ARG A 308 -1.91 -19.94 38.80
C ARG A 308 -2.40 -20.64 40.07
N ARG A 309 -1.47 -21.13 40.91
CA ARG A 309 -1.80 -21.76 42.17
C ARG A 309 -2.31 -20.71 43.17
N ILE A 310 -3.44 -21.01 43.82
CA ILE A 310 -3.89 -20.26 44.99
C ILE A 310 -2.95 -20.61 46.14
N LEU A 311 -2.27 -19.61 46.66
CA LEU A 311 -1.25 -19.73 47.71
C LEU A 311 -1.90 -19.70 49.09
N SER A 312 -2.77 -18.73 49.31
CA SER A 312 -3.47 -18.54 50.59
C SER A 312 -4.79 -17.80 50.39
N TYR A 313 -5.66 -17.88 51.40
CA TYR A 313 -6.88 -17.11 51.44
C TYR A 313 -7.32 -16.81 52.87
N CYS A 314 -8.15 -15.78 53.02
CA CYS A 314 -8.86 -15.47 54.27
C CYS A 314 -10.33 -15.18 53.95
N VAL A 315 -11.24 -15.84 54.67
CA VAL A 315 -12.69 -15.66 54.57
C VAL A 315 -13.14 -14.88 55.79
N ASP A 316 -13.98 -13.88 55.59
CA ASP A 316 -14.61 -13.15 56.69
C ASP A 316 -15.87 -12.39 56.20
N ASP A 317 -16.57 -11.70 57.09
CA ASP A 317 -17.97 -11.25 56.91
C ASP A 317 -18.16 -10.07 55.92
N SER A 318 -17.14 -9.24 55.77
CA SER A 318 -17.14 -7.94 55.07
C SER A 318 -15.77 -7.68 54.42
N GLU A 319 -15.68 -6.88 53.36
CA GLU A 319 -14.37 -6.57 52.77
C GLU A 319 -13.59 -5.64 53.69
N ASN A 320 -12.46 -6.10 54.23
CA ASN A 320 -11.63 -5.32 55.15
C ASN A 320 -10.12 -5.56 54.94
N GLY A 321 -9.30 -4.65 55.47
CA GLY A 321 -7.84 -4.75 55.37
C GLY A 321 -7.26 -5.91 56.17
N ASP A 322 -7.97 -6.39 57.20
CA ASP A 322 -7.52 -7.49 58.04
C ASP A 322 -7.54 -8.82 57.27
N GLN A 323 -8.52 -9.05 56.39
CA GLN A 323 -8.54 -10.21 55.48
C GLN A 323 -7.30 -10.27 54.60
N ILE A 324 -6.96 -9.13 53.98
CA ILE A 324 -5.77 -9.02 53.12
C ILE A 324 -4.52 -9.27 53.95
N ARG A 325 -4.42 -8.67 55.14
CA ARG A 325 -3.30 -8.85 56.07
C ARG A 325 -3.15 -10.31 56.52
N GLN A 326 -4.24 -10.97 56.90
CA GLN A 326 -4.23 -12.36 57.38
C GLN A 326 -3.90 -13.33 56.25
N ALA A 327 -4.46 -13.14 55.06
CA ALA A 327 -4.10 -13.94 53.88
C ALA A 327 -2.60 -13.77 53.56
N THR A 328 -2.10 -12.53 53.56
CA THR A 328 -0.67 -12.24 53.33
C THR A 328 0.22 -12.92 54.36
N LEU A 329 -0.15 -12.84 55.64
CA LEU A 329 0.59 -13.49 56.73
C LEU A 329 0.62 -15.01 56.55
N ARG A 330 -0.50 -15.63 56.15
CA ARG A 330 -0.58 -17.08 55.88
C ARG A 330 0.31 -17.49 54.70
N MET A 331 0.32 -16.70 53.63
CA MET A 331 1.17 -16.93 52.47
C MET A 331 2.65 -16.95 52.86
N ILE A 332 3.12 -15.89 53.51
CA ILE A 332 4.52 -15.72 53.93
C ILE A 332 4.91 -16.85 54.89
N LYS A 333 4.10 -17.12 55.92
CA LYS A 333 4.39 -18.18 56.89
C LYS A 333 4.52 -19.58 56.26
N GLN A 334 3.79 -19.86 55.19
CA GLN A 334 3.77 -21.17 54.57
C GLN A 334 4.90 -21.37 53.54
N TYR A 335 5.29 -20.31 52.83
CA TYR A 335 6.14 -20.44 51.65
C TYR A 335 7.41 -19.57 51.64
N GLY A 336 7.57 -18.64 52.59
CA GLY A 336 8.77 -17.78 52.70
C GLY A 336 8.41 -16.32 52.82
#